data_AF-V9W7J5-F1
#
_entry.id   AF-V9W7J5-F1
#
_cell.length_a   1.000
_cell.length_b   1.000
_cell.length_c   1.000
_cell.angle_alpha   90.00
_cell.angle_beta   90.00
_cell.angle_gamma   90.00
#
_symmetry.space_group_name_H-M   'P 1'
#
loop_
_entity.id
_entity.type
_entity.pdbx_description
1 polymer ?
#
loop_
_entity_poly.entity_id
_entity_poly.type
_entity_poly.pdbx_seq_one_letter_code
_entity_poly.pdbx_strand_id
1 'polypeptide(L)' 'MMERIIHSAVIQGLGQYPFLSYSADAFKTVMKLPEPFIPLSLIFIGHKDCSNYILKYPMFL' A
#
# COMPACT_ATOMS: atom_id res chain seq x y z
N MET A 1 -3.60 5.51 -12.80
CA MET A 1 -4.54 5.45 -11.65
C MET A 1 -3.78 5.58 -10.33
N MET A 2 -2.77 4.74 -10.04
CA MET A 2 -1.92 4.81 -8.83
C MET A 2 -1.30 6.19 -8.57
N GLU A 3 -0.80 6.85 -9.61
CA GLU A 3 -0.22 8.20 -9.53
C GLU A 3 -1.21 9.24 -8.99
N ARG A 4 -2.51 9.10 -9.26
CA ARG A 4 -3.54 10.03 -8.74
C ARG A 4 -3.75 9.85 -7.24
N ILE A 5 -3.60 8.62 -6.74
CA ILE A 5 -3.74 8.29 -5.32
C ILE A 5 -2.53 8.79 -4.56
N ILE A 6 -1.34 8.57 -5.12
CA ILE A 6 -0.09 9.15 -4.63
C ILE A 6 -0.20 10.68 -4.56
N HIS A 7 -0.66 11.30 -5.64
CA HIS A 7 -0.82 12.75 -5.69
C HIS A 7 -1.83 13.26 -4.64
N SER A 8 -2.95 12.56 -4.45
CA SER A 8 -3.94 12.90 -3.41
C SER A 8 -3.35 12.77 -2.00
N ALA A 9 -2.58 11.71 -1.73
CA ALA A 9 -1.90 11.52 -0.44
C ALA A 9 -0.89 12.65 -0.15
N VAL A 10 -0.13 13.07 -1.17
CA VAL A 10 0.80 14.20 -1.07
C VAL A 10 0.07 15.51 -0.76
N ILE A 11 -1.06 15.77 -1.43
CA ILE A 11 -1.89 16.97 -1.17
C ILE A 11 -2.39 16.98 0.29
N GLN A 12 -2.70 15.81 0.84
CA GLN A 12 -3.13 15.65 2.23
C GLN A 12 -1.97 15.69 3.25
N GLY A 13 -0.73 15.92 2.80
CA GLY A 13 0.45 15.96 3.67
C GLY A 13 0.92 14.58 4.15
N LEU A 14 0.47 13.50 3.51
CA LEU A 14 0.87 12.14 3.83
C LEU A 14 2.15 11.79 3.07
N GLY A 15 3.06 11.11 3.76
CA GLY A 15 4.20 10.42 3.15
C GLY A 15 3.75 9.17 2.39
N GLN A 16 4.54 8.80 1.39
CA GLN A 16 4.33 7.57 0.63
C GLN A 16 5.61 6.75 0.57
N TYR A 17 5.47 5.43 0.68
CA TYR A 17 6.57 4.48 0.60
C TYR A 17 6.17 3.31 -0.32
N PRO A 18 6.64 3.30 -1.57
CA PRO A 18 6.37 2.18 -2.47
C PRO A 18 7.13 0.94 -2.00
N PHE A 19 6.45 -0.20 -1.91
CA PHE A 19 7.08 -1.46 -1.55
C PHE A 19 7.46 -2.22 -2.82
N LEU A 20 8.77 -2.27 -3.10
CA LEU A 20 9.30 -2.79 -4.36
C LEU A 20 9.43 -4.33 -4.40
N SER A 21 9.31 -5.00 -3.25
CA SER A 21 9.45 -6.46 -3.18
C SER A 21 8.45 -7.05 -2.19
N TYR A 22 7.47 -7.81 -2.69
CA TYR A 22 6.57 -8.64 -1.89
C TYR A 22 6.15 -9.88 -2.71
N SER A 23 5.75 -10.95 -2.03
CA SER A 23 5.16 -12.13 -2.69
C SER A 23 3.67 -11.89 -2.94
N ALA A 24 3.29 -11.83 -4.21
CA ALA A 24 1.90 -11.70 -4.63
C ALA A 24 1.02 -12.83 -4.06
N ASP A 25 1.50 -14.07 -4.08
CA ASP A 25 0.76 -15.24 -3.61
C ASP A 25 0.56 -15.23 -2.08
N ALA A 26 1.62 -14.90 -1.33
CA ALA A 26 1.52 -14.75 0.11
C ALA A 26 0.53 -13.64 0.46
N PHE A 27 0.57 -12.53 -0.29
CA PHE A 27 -0.34 -11.42 -0.09
C PHE A 27 -1.79 -11.79 -0.41
N LYS A 28 -2.06 -12.46 -1.54
CA LYS A 28 -3.40 -12.97 -1.86
C LYS A 28 -3.94 -13.87 -0.75
N THR A 29 -3.08 -14.74 -0.21
CA THR A 29 -3.44 -15.69 0.85
C THR A 29 -3.81 -14.95 2.15
N VAL A 30 -2.97 -14.02 2.59
CA VAL A 30 -3.20 -13.22 3.81
C VAL A 30 -4.48 -12.39 3.67
N MET A 31 -4.69 -11.82 2.50
CA MET A 31 -5.80 -10.91 2.23
C MET A 31 -7.07 -11.62 1.77
N LYS A 32 -7.03 -12.94 1.61
CA LYS A 32 -8.12 -13.77 1.09
C LYS A 32 -8.71 -13.21 -0.22
N LEU A 33 -7.82 -12.77 -1.12
CA LEU A 33 -8.26 -12.25 -2.43
C LEU A 33 -8.78 -13.42 -3.27
N PRO A 34 -10.00 -13.30 -3.84
CA PRO A 34 -10.52 -14.32 -4.74
C PRO A 34 -9.74 -14.32 -6.06
N GLU A 35 -9.72 -15.44 -6.76
CA GLU A 35 -9.32 -15.44 -8.18
C GLU A 35 -10.41 -14.73 -8.99
N PRO A 36 -10.08 -13.85 -9.96
CA PRO A 36 -8.82 -13.73 -10.71
C PRO A 36 -7.93 -12.54 -10.30
N PHE A 37 -8.06 -12.03 -9.07
CA PHE A 37 -7.37 -10.78 -8.70
C PHE A 37 -5.85 -10.98 -8.65
N ILE A 38 -5.10 -10.11 -9.33
CA ILE A 38 -3.63 -10.11 -9.35
C ILE A 38 -3.15 -8.82 -8.69
N PRO A 39 -2.51 -8.87 -7.51
CA PRO A 39 -1.94 -7.68 -6.89
C PRO A 39 -0.70 -7.24 -7.68
N LEU A 40 -0.71 -5.99 -8.17
CA LEU A 40 0.38 -5.45 -9.02
C LEU A 40 1.39 -4.61 -8.23
N SER A 41 0.93 -3.88 -7.22
CA SER A 41 1.76 -2.93 -6.47
C SER A 41 1.23 -2.73 -5.06
N LEU A 42 2.14 -2.52 -4.12
CA LEU A 42 1.82 -2.18 -2.73
C LEU A 42 2.44 -0.82 -2.39
N ILE A 43 1.63 0.11 -1.86
CA ILE A 43 2.10 1.43 -1.42
C ILE A 43 1.61 1.68 0.00
N PHE A 44 2.52 2.09 0.87
CA PHE A 44 2.19 2.56 2.20
C PHE A 44 1.98 4.07 2.18
N ILE A 45 0.92 4.52 2.84
CA ILE A 45 0.56 5.93 2.98
C ILE A 45 0.38 6.22 4.47
N GLY A 46 1.00 7.28 4.98
CA GLY A 46 0.92 7.66 6.40
C GLY A 46 1.58 9.00 6.71
N HIS A 47 1.38 9.54 7.92
CA HIS A 47 2.00 10.80 8.31
C HIS A 47 3.53 10.70 8.39
N LYS A 48 4.24 11.78 8.09
CA LYS A 48 5.70 11.80 7.93
C LYS A 48 6.49 11.52 9.23
N ASP A 49 5.85 11.65 10.40
CA ASP A 49 6.44 11.42 11.74
C ASP A 49 6.52 9.93 12.17
N CYS A 50 6.79 9.04 11.22
CA CYS A 50 6.75 7.61 11.47
C CYS A 50 8.10 6.99 11.88
N SER A 51 8.81 7.58 12.85
CA SER A 51 10.02 6.98 13.46
C SER A 51 9.75 5.62 14.15
N ASN A 52 8.50 5.15 14.19
CA ASN A 52 8.06 3.97 14.96
C ASN A 52 6.78 3.27 14.45
N TYR A 53 6.56 3.08 13.15
CA TYR A 53 5.35 2.37 12.69
C TYR A 53 5.64 0.97 12.16
N ILE A 54 5.45 0.02 13.07
CA ILE A 54 4.92 -1.31 12.78
C ILE A 54 3.57 -1.13 12.06
N LEU A 55 3.46 -1.82 10.92
CA LEU A 55 2.27 -1.98 10.06
C LEU A 55 0.97 -2.03 10.87
N LYS A 56 0.07 -1.07 10.65
CA LYS A 56 -1.29 -1.19 11.19
C LYS A 56 -2.35 -1.50 10.15
N TYR A 57 -2.31 -0.97 8.92
CA TYR A 57 -3.35 -1.30 7.94
C TYR A 57 -2.86 -1.21 6.49
N PRO A 58 -2.86 -2.30 5.71
CA PRO A 58 -2.74 -2.22 4.26
C PRO A 58 -4.04 -1.65 3.67
N MET A 59 -3.92 -0.61 2.85
CA MET A 59 -5.04 0.07 2.19
C MET A 59 -5.09 -0.39 0.72
N PHE A 60 -6.26 -0.88 0.28
CA PHE A 60 -6.47 -1.43 -1.06
C PHE A 60 -7.31 -0.47 -1.90
N LEU A 61 -6.96 -0.36 -3.17
CA LEU A 61 -7.80 0.20 -4.24
C LEU A 61 -8.01 -0.85 -5.31
#